data_AF-A0A8T3X7K6-F1
#
_entry.id   AF-A0A8T3X7K6-F1
#
_cell.length_a   1.000
_cell.length_b   1.000
_cell.length_c   1.000
_cell.angle_alpha   90.00
_cell.angle_beta   90.00
_cell.angle_gamma   90.00
#
_symmetry.space_group_name_H-M   'P 1'
#
loop_
_entity.id
_entity.type
_entity.pdbx_description
1 polymer ?
#
loop_
_entity_poly.entity_id
_entity_poly.type
_entity_poly.pdbx_seq_one_letter_code
_entity_poly.pdbx_strand_id
1 'polypeptide(L)'
;MKQNLLLEIFGINIREVILMERKIFLKIFFLIALAVAALGCISFGGVTKLSSGTLVMKITADPPEVFIDGLSNVYVDVANKDVKTLESVSIDVFETGLMDRSGDCRQSVSEMKPNQSFTVKCMLRARTEITSSEVSNDVHARAKFSAVLSILQPVDFISSDWYERQRLLGLQLKPRKFAYADQNLQATVEFSDNMPFVVREGKKYYMYITVENVGGGIMSQIEPPKIEYVDKSARIARECVFEKLLIVGKKFPRIACEITPPETDTQKTVDLILNIGYNYDIRDSVVVKIKK
;
A
#
# COMPACT_ATOMS: atom_id res chain seq x y z
N MET A 1 -3.83 51.95 -30.94
CA MET A 1 -4.52 53.24 -30.71
C MET A 1 -5.84 53.32 -31.49
N LYS A 2 -6.72 52.32 -31.37
CA LYS A 2 -8.04 52.22 -32.05
C LYS A 2 -9.04 51.37 -31.23
N GLN A 3 -9.13 51.59 -29.92
CA GLN A 3 -10.13 50.92 -29.06
C GLN A 3 -10.96 51.88 -28.20
N ASN A 4 -10.70 53.19 -28.24
CA ASN A 4 -11.38 54.17 -27.38
C ASN A 4 -12.55 54.92 -28.06
N LEU A 5 -12.92 54.60 -29.30
CA LEU A 5 -13.95 55.38 -30.03
C LEU A 5 -15.35 54.76 -30.10
N LEU A 6 -15.58 53.60 -29.48
CA LEU A 6 -16.89 52.92 -29.53
C LEU A 6 -17.73 53.07 -28.24
N LEU A 7 -17.23 53.75 -27.21
CA LEU A 7 -17.87 53.81 -25.90
C LEU A 7 -18.71 55.08 -25.62
N GLU A 8 -18.76 56.05 -26.54
CA GLU A 8 -19.57 57.28 -26.34
C GLU A 8 -20.97 57.25 -27.00
N ILE A 9 -21.27 56.27 -27.85
CA ILE A 9 -22.53 56.26 -28.64
C ILE A 9 -23.73 55.72 -27.84
N PHE A 10 -23.48 54.96 -26.77
CA PHE A 10 -24.52 54.52 -25.86
C PHE A 10 -24.23 55.17 -24.52
N GLY A 11 -25.04 56.14 -24.10
CA GLY A 11 -24.96 56.84 -22.80
C GLY A 11 -25.22 55.91 -21.60
N ILE A 12 -24.63 54.72 -21.62
CA ILE A 12 -24.63 53.73 -20.58
C ILE A 12 -23.50 54.12 -19.64
N ASN A 13 -23.88 54.62 -18.48
CA ASN A 13 -22.93 54.94 -17.42
C ASN A 13 -22.24 53.63 -16.99
N ILE A 14 -21.01 53.42 -17.45
CA ILE A 14 -20.19 52.22 -17.19
C ILE A 14 -20.15 51.88 -15.69
N ARG A 15 -20.25 52.91 -14.84
CA ARG A 15 -20.30 52.77 -13.38
C ARG A 15 -21.53 51.99 -12.89
N GLU A 16 -22.68 52.16 -13.54
CA GLU A 16 -23.90 51.42 -13.21
C GLU A 16 -23.86 49.98 -13.68
N VAL A 17 -23.26 49.70 -14.85
CA VAL A 17 -23.08 48.33 -15.35
C VAL A 17 -22.16 47.53 -14.42
N ILE A 18 -21.03 48.11 -14.00
CA ILE A 18 -20.11 47.47 -13.05
C ILE A 18 -20.77 47.24 -11.68
N LEU A 19 -21.62 48.17 -11.23
CA LEU A 19 -22.38 48.02 -9.98
C LEU A 19 -23.46 46.94 -10.09
N MET A 20 -24.09 46.80 -11.25
CA MET A 20 -25.11 45.78 -11.51
C MET A 20 -24.49 44.37 -11.55
N GLU A 21 -23.34 44.21 -12.22
CA GLU A 21 -22.62 42.93 -12.26
C GLU A 21 -22.16 42.48 -10.87
N ARG A 22 -21.66 43.39 -10.03
CA ARG A 22 -21.25 43.06 -8.65
C ARG A 22 -22.42 42.56 -7.79
N LYS A 23 -23.61 43.16 -7.93
CA LYS A 23 -24.80 42.73 -7.16
C LYS A 23 -25.31 41.36 -7.63
N ILE A 24 -25.23 41.07 -8.92
CA ILE A 24 -25.62 39.78 -9.48
C ILE A 24 -24.65 38.69 -9.05
N PHE A 25 -23.34 38.93 -9.15
CA PHE A 25 -22.31 37.98 -8.70
C PHE A 25 -22.42 37.68 -7.21
N LEU A 26 -22.67 38.67 -6.37
CA LEU A 26 -22.81 38.47 -4.92
C LEU A 26 -24.03 37.60 -4.57
N LYS A 27 -25.15 37.79 -5.29
CA LYS A 27 -26.36 36.98 -5.10
C LYS A 27 -26.16 35.53 -5.57
N ILE A 28 -25.48 35.32 -6.70
CA ILE A 28 -25.14 33.98 -7.20
C ILE A 28 -24.19 33.27 -6.22
N PHE A 29 -23.18 33.98 -5.71
CA PHE A 29 -22.25 33.41 -4.73
C PHE A 29 -22.95 33.01 -3.43
N PHE A 30 -23.88 33.83 -2.94
CA PHE A 30 -24.69 33.50 -1.75
C PHE A 30 -25.60 32.29 -1.97
N LEU A 31 -26.22 32.16 -3.15
CA LEU A 31 -27.06 31.01 -3.49
C LEU A 31 -26.26 29.71 -3.57
N ILE A 32 -25.05 29.75 -4.14
CA ILE A 32 -24.16 28.59 -4.20
C ILE A 32 -23.67 28.19 -2.79
N ALA A 33 -23.30 29.17 -1.96
CA ALA A 33 -22.90 28.91 -0.58
C ALA A 33 -24.05 28.30 0.25
N LEU A 34 -25.29 28.76 0.05
CA LEU A 34 -26.48 28.20 0.70
C LEU A 34 -26.77 26.77 0.24
N ALA A 35 -26.60 26.49 -1.05
CA ALA A 35 -26.79 25.14 -1.61
C ALA A 35 -25.74 24.15 -1.08
N VAL A 36 -24.48 24.58 -0.94
CA VAL A 36 -23.41 23.77 -0.36
C VAL A 36 -23.65 23.52 1.14
N ALA A 37 -24.19 24.49 1.87
CA ALA A 37 -24.54 24.34 3.28
C ALA A 37 -25.75 23.41 3.49
N ALA A 38 -26.76 23.46 2.62
CA ALA A 38 -27.96 22.61 2.70
C ALA A 38 -27.69 21.15 2.29
N LEU A 39 -26.65 20.89 1.52
CA LEU A 39 -26.17 19.53 1.18
C LEU A 39 -25.18 18.97 2.21
N GLY A 40 -24.84 19.76 3.25
CA GLY A 40 -23.97 19.34 4.34
C GLY A 40 -24.67 18.40 5.32
N CYS A 41 -24.15 17.18 5.42
CA CYS A 41 -24.38 16.20 6.48
C CYS A 41 -25.65 15.33 6.42
N ILE A 42 -25.83 14.59 5.32
CA ILE A 42 -26.26 13.18 5.48
C ILE A 42 -25.02 12.38 5.87
N SER A 43 -24.79 12.29 7.19
CA SER A 43 -23.88 11.32 7.78
C SER A 43 -24.47 9.93 7.54
N PHE A 44 -24.16 9.32 6.40
CA PHE A 44 -24.38 7.88 6.20
C PHE A 44 -23.55 7.14 7.25
N GLY A 45 -24.24 6.67 8.28
CA GLY A 45 -23.66 5.86 9.33
C GLY A 45 -23.05 4.59 8.76
N GLY A 46 -21.81 4.31 9.16
CA GLY A 46 -21.22 2.98 9.06
C GLY A 46 -20.68 2.57 7.69
N VAL A 47 -20.05 3.46 6.93
CA VAL A 47 -19.03 2.98 5.97
C VAL A 47 -17.80 2.62 6.81
N THR A 48 -17.70 1.36 7.18
CA THR A 48 -16.44 0.78 7.67
C THR A 48 -15.36 1.20 6.69
N LYS A 49 -14.29 1.83 7.20
CA LYS A 49 -13.16 2.30 6.38
C LYS A 49 -12.73 1.14 5.49
N LEU A 50 -13.02 1.25 4.19
CA LEU A 50 -12.54 0.27 3.23
C LEU A 50 -11.01 0.32 3.33
N SER A 51 -10.43 -0.76 3.85
CA SER A 51 -8.98 -0.92 3.95
C SER A 51 -8.39 -0.69 2.57
N SER A 52 -7.72 0.44 2.36
CA SER A 52 -6.94 0.67 1.15
C SER A 52 -5.76 -0.30 1.19
N GLY A 53 -5.85 -1.37 0.39
CA GLY A 53 -4.84 -2.41 0.33
C GLY A 53 -5.08 -3.35 -0.83
N THR A 54 -4.03 -4.07 -1.20
CA THR A 54 -3.96 -5.10 -2.24
C THR A 54 -5.10 -6.12 -2.12
N LEU A 55 -5.34 -6.60 -0.90
CA LEU A 55 -6.44 -7.50 -0.57
C LEU A 55 -7.47 -6.72 0.23
N VAL A 56 -8.69 -6.62 -0.30
CA VAL A 56 -9.81 -6.00 0.40
C VAL A 56 -10.63 -7.11 1.05
N MET A 57 -10.88 -6.98 2.34
CA MET A 57 -11.72 -7.89 3.11
C MET A 57 -12.91 -7.12 3.68
N LYS A 58 -14.10 -7.74 3.64
CA LYS A 58 -15.30 -7.26 4.29
C LYS A 58 -15.97 -8.42 5.01
N ILE A 59 -16.36 -8.19 6.25
CA ILE A 59 -17.11 -9.16 7.06
C ILE A 59 -18.54 -8.67 7.29
N THR A 60 -19.52 -9.56 7.17
CA THR A 60 -20.93 -9.31 7.46
C THR A 60 -21.53 -10.50 8.21
N ALA A 61 -22.60 -10.25 8.97
CA ALA A 61 -23.34 -11.29 9.69
C ALA A 61 -24.83 -11.23 9.31
N ASP A 62 -25.44 -12.39 9.09
CA ASP A 62 -26.85 -12.53 8.71
C ASP A 62 -27.52 -13.74 9.41
N PRO A 63 -28.49 -13.50 10.32
CA PRO A 63 -28.85 -12.18 10.84
C PRO A 63 -27.74 -11.62 11.76
N PRO A 64 -27.60 -10.29 11.87
CA PRO A 64 -26.65 -9.67 12.80
C PRO A 64 -27.14 -9.73 14.27
N GLU A 65 -28.35 -10.22 14.49
CA GLU A 65 -28.96 -10.41 15.80
C GLU A 65 -29.65 -11.79 15.84
N VAL A 66 -29.40 -12.55 16.90
CA VAL A 66 -29.96 -13.89 17.11
C VAL A 66 -30.45 -14.05 18.54
N PHE A 67 -31.37 -14.97 18.76
CA PHE A 67 -31.70 -15.46 20.10
C PHE A 67 -30.68 -16.53 20.54
N ILE A 68 -30.68 -16.87 21.82
CA ILE A 68 -30.02 -18.08 22.34
C ILE A 68 -30.36 -19.28 21.45
N ASP A 69 -29.37 -20.14 21.19
CA ASP A 69 -29.44 -21.28 20.28
C ASP A 69 -29.71 -20.93 18.80
N GLY A 70 -29.91 -19.66 18.49
CA GLY A 70 -30.06 -19.15 17.14
C GLY A 70 -28.77 -19.25 16.32
N LEU A 71 -28.94 -19.33 15.01
CA LEU A 71 -27.85 -19.40 14.04
C LEU A 71 -27.64 -18.04 13.37
N SER A 72 -26.38 -17.63 13.23
CA SER A 72 -25.96 -16.52 12.38
C SER A 72 -24.95 -17.02 11.37
N ASN A 73 -25.11 -16.62 10.10
CA ASN A 73 -24.12 -16.87 9.07
C ASN A 73 -23.21 -15.65 8.96
N VAL A 74 -21.92 -15.87 9.10
CA VAL A 74 -20.89 -14.85 8.90
C VAL A 74 -20.29 -15.05 7.51
N TYR A 75 -20.33 -13.99 6.71
CA TYR A 75 -19.78 -13.96 5.37
C TYR A 75 -18.53 -13.09 5.37
N VAL A 76 -17.45 -13.62 4.80
CA VAL A 76 -16.20 -12.87 4.58
C VAL A 76 -15.96 -12.77 3.09
N ASP A 77 -16.19 -11.59 2.54
CA ASP A 77 -15.90 -11.27 1.16
C ASP A 77 -14.46 -10.81 1.05
N VAL A 78 -13.68 -11.48 0.20
CA VAL A 78 -12.28 -11.15 -0.06
C VAL A 78 -12.09 -10.89 -1.54
N ALA A 79 -11.41 -9.80 -1.89
CA ALA A 79 -11.11 -9.42 -3.26
C ALA A 79 -9.65 -8.98 -3.43
N ASN A 80 -8.96 -9.54 -4.43
CA ASN A 80 -7.65 -9.06 -4.85
C ASN A 80 -7.86 -7.85 -5.78
N LYS A 81 -7.53 -6.65 -5.30
CA LYS A 81 -7.60 -5.40 -6.05
C LYS A 81 -6.24 -4.95 -6.58
N ASP A 82 -5.22 -5.79 -6.43
CA ASP A 82 -3.90 -5.55 -6.98
C ASP A 82 -3.85 -5.92 -8.48
N VAL A 83 -2.79 -5.47 -9.14
CA VAL A 83 -2.41 -5.88 -10.49
C VAL A 83 -1.63 -7.20 -10.50
N LYS A 84 -1.21 -7.69 -9.33
CA LYS A 84 -0.44 -8.93 -9.15
C LYS A 84 -1.32 -10.06 -8.61
N THR A 85 -0.92 -11.31 -8.92
CA THR A 85 -1.44 -12.50 -8.25
C THR A 85 -0.93 -12.56 -6.81
N LEU A 86 -1.81 -12.93 -5.89
CA LEU A 86 -1.46 -13.20 -4.49
C LEU A 86 -1.36 -14.70 -4.26
N GLU A 87 -0.42 -15.12 -3.44
CA GLU A 87 -0.16 -16.53 -3.16
C GLU A 87 -0.62 -16.91 -1.75
N SER A 88 -0.89 -18.20 -1.54
CA SER A 88 -1.18 -18.80 -0.23
C SER A 88 -2.25 -18.02 0.56
N VAL A 89 -3.31 -17.59 -0.12
CA VAL A 89 -4.36 -16.78 0.49
C VAL A 89 -5.19 -17.66 1.42
N SER A 90 -5.25 -17.31 2.70
CA SER A 90 -6.01 -18.05 3.72
C SER A 90 -6.89 -17.13 4.54
N ILE A 91 -8.14 -17.52 4.71
CA ILE A 91 -9.16 -16.80 5.48
C ILE A 91 -9.55 -17.68 6.67
N ASP A 92 -9.64 -17.08 7.84
CA ASP A 92 -10.03 -17.73 9.07
C ASP A 92 -11.02 -16.84 9.84
N VAL A 93 -12.19 -17.39 10.19
CA VAL A 93 -13.20 -16.74 11.04
C VAL A 93 -13.12 -17.33 12.44
N PHE A 94 -13.01 -16.45 13.44
CA PHE A 94 -12.91 -16.81 14.85
C PHE A 94 -13.69 -15.83 15.72
N GLU A 95 -14.13 -16.29 16.88
CA GLU A 95 -14.98 -15.54 17.80
C GLU A 95 -14.44 -15.64 19.24
N THR A 96 -14.98 -14.82 20.16
CA THR A 96 -14.42 -14.62 21.51
C THR A 96 -15.00 -15.51 22.62
N GLY A 97 -15.92 -16.43 22.33
CA GLY A 97 -16.37 -17.50 23.21
C GLY A 97 -17.88 -17.57 23.49
N LEU A 98 -18.70 -16.75 22.84
CA LEU A 98 -20.16 -16.73 23.04
C LEU A 98 -20.94 -17.48 21.96
N MET A 99 -20.25 -17.93 20.91
CA MET A 99 -20.87 -18.69 19.81
C MET A 99 -20.06 -19.93 19.45
N ASP A 100 -20.74 -21.03 19.17
CA ASP A 100 -20.11 -22.26 18.68
C ASP A 100 -20.02 -22.25 17.17
N ARG A 101 -18.85 -22.61 16.64
CA ARG A 101 -18.64 -22.77 15.20
C ARG A 101 -19.28 -24.06 14.73
N SER A 102 -20.04 -23.97 13.64
CA SER A 102 -20.60 -25.11 12.93
C SER A 102 -20.08 -25.11 11.49
N GLY A 103 -19.32 -26.15 11.12
CA GLY A 103 -18.71 -26.29 9.79
C GLY A 103 -17.33 -25.63 9.64
N ASP A 104 -16.88 -25.51 8.39
CA ASP A 104 -15.55 -25.01 8.04
C ASP A 104 -15.52 -23.48 7.96
N CYS A 105 -15.04 -22.86 9.03
CA CYS A 105 -14.84 -21.41 9.12
C CYS A 105 -13.48 -20.94 8.59
N ARG A 106 -12.78 -21.82 7.86
CA ARG A 106 -11.46 -21.59 7.29
C ARG A 106 -11.43 -22.04 5.85
N GLN A 107 -10.87 -21.19 4.99
CA GLN A 107 -10.67 -21.52 3.59
C GLN A 107 -9.31 -21.02 3.11
N SER A 108 -8.66 -21.79 2.25
CA SER A 108 -7.40 -21.40 1.62
C SER A 108 -7.45 -21.64 0.12
N VAL A 109 -6.86 -20.72 -0.64
CA VAL A 109 -6.60 -20.87 -2.07
C VAL A 109 -5.11 -20.68 -2.32
N SER A 110 -4.54 -21.49 -3.21
CA SER A 110 -3.10 -21.42 -3.53
C SER A 110 -2.72 -20.10 -4.19
N GLU A 111 -3.62 -19.58 -5.04
CA GLU A 111 -3.42 -18.34 -5.76
C GLU A 111 -4.74 -17.55 -5.89
N MET A 112 -4.63 -16.23 -5.94
CA MET A 112 -5.74 -15.32 -6.19
C MET A 112 -5.32 -14.29 -7.24
N LYS A 113 -5.89 -14.41 -8.44
CA LYS A 113 -5.54 -13.57 -9.60
C LYS A 113 -6.04 -12.13 -9.42
N PRO A 114 -5.48 -11.16 -10.17
CA PRO A 114 -5.98 -9.79 -10.19
C PRO A 114 -7.49 -9.74 -10.42
N ASN A 115 -8.19 -8.92 -9.64
CA ASN A 115 -9.65 -8.75 -9.64
C ASN A 115 -10.49 -9.99 -9.30
N GLN A 116 -9.87 -11.09 -8.87
CA GLN A 116 -10.60 -12.24 -8.36
C GLN A 116 -11.20 -11.92 -6.98
N SER A 117 -12.36 -12.49 -6.69
CA SER A 117 -12.99 -12.43 -5.38
C SER A 117 -13.62 -13.78 -5.02
N PHE A 118 -13.75 -14.05 -3.71
CA PHE A 118 -14.55 -15.15 -3.21
C PHE A 118 -15.09 -14.83 -1.82
N THR A 119 -16.08 -15.61 -1.40
CA THR A 119 -16.77 -15.45 -0.12
C THR A 119 -16.62 -16.70 0.71
N VAL A 120 -16.21 -16.55 1.97
CA VAL A 120 -16.21 -17.63 2.96
C VAL A 120 -17.46 -17.49 3.81
N LYS A 121 -18.19 -18.60 4.00
CA LYS A 121 -19.38 -18.66 4.86
C LYS A 121 -19.06 -19.50 6.10
N CYS A 122 -19.16 -18.90 7.28
CA CYS A 122 -19.01 -19.57 8.57
C CYS A 122 -20.33 -19.51 9.33
N MET A 123 -20.84 -20.65 9.79
CA MET A 123 -22.08 -20.70 10.57
C MET A 123 -21.75 -20.73 12.06
N LEU A 124 -22.36 -19.82 12.81
CA LEU A 124 -22.16 -19.66 14.25
C LEU A 124 -23.49 -19.87 14.99
N ARG A 125 -23.45 -20.56 16.11
CA ARG A 125 -24.61 -20.79 17.00
C ARG A 125 -24.43 -20.08 18.32
N ALA A 126 -25.38 -19.25 18.74
CA ALA A 126 -25.32 -18.59 20.04
C ALA A 126 -25.46 -19.60 21.20
N ARG A 127 -24.60 -19.49 22.20
CA ARG A 127 -24.67 -20.33 23.41
C ARG A 127 -25.82 -19.91 24.33
N THR A 128 -26.23 -20.83 25.20
CA THR A 128 -27.34 -20.65 26.16
C THR A 128 -26.98 -19.87 27.41
N GLU A 129 -25.68 -19.69 27.68
CA GLU A 129 -25.18 -19.09 28.91
C GLU A 129 -24.89 -17.59 28.74
N ILE A 130 -25.93 -16.76 28.71
CA ILE A 130 -25.78 -15.30 28.80
C ILE A 130 -26.45 -14.77 30.08
N THR A 131 -25.79 -13.89 30.81
CA THR A 131 -26.31 -13.35 32.09
C THR A 131 -27.27 -12.18 31.86
N SER A 132 -27.01 -11.33 30.87
CA SER A 132 -27.83 -10.19 30.47
C SER A 132 -28.97 -10.57 29.51
N SER A 133 -29.93 -9.65 29.30
CA SER A 133 -31.00 -9.80 28.28
C SER A 133 -30.48 -9.69 26.84
N GLU A 134 -29.38 -8.97 26.65
CA GLU A 134 -28.68 -8.79 25.39
C GLU A 134 -27.16 -8.76 25.65
N VAL A 135 -26.37 -9.40 24.78
CA VAL A 135 -24.91 -9.30 24.76
C VAL A 135 -24.43 -9.11 23.32
N SER A 136 -23.39 -8.31 23.13
CA SER A 136 -22.71 -8.15 21.84
C SER A 136 -21.49 -9.06 21.81
N ASN A 137 -21.35 -9.87 20.76
CA ASN A 137 -20.20 -10.73 20.52
C ASN A 137 -19.45 -10.24 19.29
N ASP A 138 -18.15 -10.00 19.43
CA ASP A 138 -17.29 -9.66 18.30
C ASP A 138 -16.87 -10.95 17.57
N VAL A 139 -17.21 -11.01 16.28
CA VAL A 139 -16.72 -12.05 15.38
C VAL A 139 -15.63 -11.44 14.52
N HIS A 140 -14.47 -12.06 14.52
CA HIS A 140 -13.29 -11.61 13.80
C HIS A 140 -13.04 -12.46 12.56
N ALA A 141 -12.57 -11.82 11.50
CA ALA A 141 -11.99 -12.48 10.34
C ALA A 141 -10.53 -12.08 10.18
N ARG A 142 -9.75 -13.03 9.69
CA ARG A 142 -8.34 -12.85 9.36
C ARG A 142 -8.09 -13.35 7.95
N ALA A 143 -7.52 -12.51 7.09
CA ALA A 143 -7.03 -12.89 5.78
C ALA A 143 -5.52 -12.77 5.74
N LYS A 144 -4.82 -13.85 5.38
CA LYS A 144 -3.38 -13.87 5.14
C LYS A 144 -3.08 -14.10 3.68
N PHE A 145 -1.99 -13.54 3.19
CA PHE A 145 -1.46 -13.86 1.87
C PHE A 145 0.06 -13.66 1.83
N SER A 146 0.68 -14.20 0.79
CA SER A 146 2.07 -14.00 0.44
C SER A 146 2.17 -13.20 -0.86
N ALA A 147 3.15 -12.30 -0.94
CA ALA A 147 3.41 -11.48 -2.12
C ALA A 147 4.90 -11.19 -2.27
N VAL A 148 5.29 -10.74 -3.48
CA VAL A 148 6.67 -10.37 -3.80
C VAL A 148 6.72 -8.95 -4.36
N LEU A 149 7.54 -8.12 -3.73
CA LEU A 149 7.97 -6.85 -4.30
C LEU A 149 9.26 -7.10 -5.10
N SER A 150 9.15 -7.04 -6.44
CA SER A 150 10.29 -7.17 -7.36
C SER A 150 10.75 -5.78 -7.80
N ILE A 151 12.04 -5.53 -7.68
CA ILE A 151 12.69 -4.24 -7.92
C ILE A 151 13.79 -4.45 -8.95
N LEU A 152 13.74 -3.70 -10.06
CA LEU A 152 14.80 -3.62 -11.05
C LEU A 152 15.55 -2.30 -10.87
N GLN A 153 16.83 -2.36 -10.52
CA GLN A 153 17.68 -1.20 -10.29
C GLN A 153 18.94 -1.29 -11.18
N PRO A 154 19.05 -0.47 -12.23
CA PRO A 154 20.29 -0.36 -12.98
C PRO A 154 21.37 0.34 -12.14
N VAL A 155 22.56 -0.24 -12.10
CA VAL A 155 23.72 0.24 -11.35
C VAL A 155 24.87 0.49 -12.31
N ASP A 156 25.34 1.73 -12.37
CA ASP A 156 26.44 2.11 -13.25
C ASP A 156 27.78 2.04 -12.51
N PHE A 157 28.76 1.42 -13.15
CA PHE A 157 30.16 1.39 -12.76
C PHE A 157 31.00 2.08 -13.83
N ILE A 158 32.07 2.75 -13.42
CA ILE A 158 32.97 3.45 -14.33
C ILE A 158 34.41 3.27 -13.86
N SER A 159 35.33 2.99 -14.78
CA SER A 159 36.76 3.00 -14.46
C SER A 159 37.23 4.39 -14.04
N SER A 160 38.28 4.47 -13.21
CA SER A 160 38.82 5.75 -12.74
C SER A 160 39.29 6.65 -13.89
N ASP A 161 39.94 6.08 -14.90
CA ASP A 161 40.42 6.83 -16.07
C ASP A 161 39.28 7.39 -16.93
N TRP A 162 38.22 6.60 -17.11
CA TRP A 162 37.05 7.04 -17.88
C TRP A 162 36.26 8.13 -17.13
N TYR A 163 36.19 8.01 -15.80
CA TYR A 163 35.55 9.01 -14.95
C TYR A 163 36.20 10.39 -15.09
N GLU A 164 37.53 10.48 -15.06
CA GLU A 164 38.23 11.77 -15.21
C GLU A 164 37.95 12.42 -16.58
N ARG A 165 37.89 11.61 -17.66
CA ARG A 165 37.52 12.10 -19.00
C ARG A 165 36.09 12.63 -19.03
N GLN A 166 35.14 11.89 -18.48
CA GLN A 166 33.72 12.27 -18.47
C GLN A 166 33.43 13.46 -17.55
N ARG A 167 34.18 13.59 -16.45
CA ARG A 167 34.04 14.73 -15.53
C ARG A 167 34.26 16.06 -16.26
N LEU A 168 35.25 16.12 -17.16
CA LEU A 168 35.54 17.30 -17.98
C LEU A 168 34.42 17.62 -18.99
N LEU A 169 33.61 16.62 -19.35
CA LEU A 169 32.48 16.75 -20.28
C LEU A 169 31.14 16.99 -19.56
N GLY A 170 31.14 17.12 -18.24
CA GLY A 170 29.92 17.33 -17.45
C GLY A 170 29.17 16.04 -17.14
N LEU A 171 29.88 15.01 -16.67
CA LEU A 171 29.30 13.75 -16.20
C LEU A 171 28.09 13.99 -15.27
N GLN A 172 26.95 13.41 -15.64
CA GLN A 172 25.74 13.46 -14.83
C GLN A 172 25.78 12.37 -13.76
N LEU A 173 25.64 12.77 -12.50
CA LEU A 173 25.51 11.85 -11.39
C LEU A 173 24.04 11.47 -11.20
N LYS A 174 23.78 10.17 -11.05
CA LYS A 174 22.47 9.64 -10.66
C LYS A 174 22.34 9.68 -9.12
N PRO A 175 21.11 9.84 -8.60
CA PRO A 175 20.88 9.79 -7.16
C PRO A 175 21.31 8.42 -6.60
N ARG A 176 21.74 8.41 -5.34
CA ARG A 176 22.08 7.16 -4.64
C ARG A 176 20.91 6.46 -3.98
N LYS A 177 19.73 7.11 -3.89
CA LYS A 177 18.58 6.64 -3.12
C LYS A 177 17.36 6.51 -4.03
N PHE A 178 16.74 5.35 -4.00
CA PHE A 178 15.58 4.99 -4.81
C PHE A 178 14.51 4.38 -3.90
N ALA A 179 13.26 4.75 -4.15
CA ALA A 179 12.12 4.23 -3.41
C ALA A 179 11.19 3.47 -4.36
N TYR A 180 10.77 2.30 -3.90
CA TYR A 180 9.87 1.39 -4.58
C TYR A 180 8.74 1.05 -3.62
N ALA A 181 7.51 0.94 -4.10
CA ALA A 181 6.40 0.59 -3.25
C ALA A 181 5.34 -0.21 -4.02
N ASP A 182 4.66 -1.09 -3.29
CA ASP A 182 3.30 -1.50 -3.60
C ASP A 182 2.34 -0.91 -2.55
N GLN A 183 1.10 -1.40 -2.46
CA GLN A 183 0.10 -0.87 -1.53
C GLN A 183 0.36 -1.26 -0.07
N ASN A 184 1.19 -2.28 0.20
CA ASN A 184 1.45 -2.82 1.54
C ASN A 184 2.89 -2.57 2.01
N LEU A 185 3.85 -2.58 1.09
CA LEU A 185 5.28 -2.58 1.34
C LEU A 185 5.96 -1.44 0.56
N GLN A 186 6.79 -0.67 1.26
CA GLN A 186 7.74 0.24 0.65
C GLN A 186 9.17 -0.25 0.92
N ALA A 187 9.98 -0.30 -0.14
CA ALA A 187 11.40 -0.59 -0.05
C ALA A 187 12.21 0.61 -0.56
N THR A 188 13.23 0.99 0.19
CA THR A 188 14.19 2.02 -0.20
C THR A 188 15.54 1.37 -0.39
N VAL A 189 16.10 1.53 -1.58
CA VAL A 189 17.46 1.10 -1.93
C VAL A 189 18.35 2.34 -1.89
N GLU A 190 19.35 2.34 -1.02
CA GLU A 190 20.36 3.41 -0.91
C GLU A 190 21.74 2.84 -1.15
N PHE A 191 22.54 3.49 -1.97
CA PHE A 191 23.92 3.14 -2.23
C PHE A 191 24.90 4.00 -1.42
N SER A 192 26.11 3.48 -1.17
CA SER A 192 27.15 4.20 -0.42
C SER A 192 27.61 5.50 -1.10
N ASP A 193 27.60 5.53 -2.43
CA ASP A 193 28.03 6.66 -3.26
C ASP A 193 26.97 7.01 -4.31
N ASN A 194 27.13 8.17 -4.96
CA ASN A 194 26.36 8.49 -6.16
C ASN A 194 26.86 7.65 -7.35
N MET A 195 25.96 7.34 -8.27
CA MET A 195 26.30 6.61 -9.50
C MET A 195 26.73 7.59 -10.62
N PRO A 196 27.62 7.19 -11.53
CA PRO A 196 28.28 5.88 -11.59
C PRO A 196 29.32 5.67 -10.48
N PHE A 197 29.45 4.43 -10.00
CA PHE A 197 30.49 4.06 -9.05
C PHE A 197 31.85 4.06 -9.73
N VAL A 198 32.73 4.95 -9.29
CA VAL A 198 34.13 4.97 -9.75
C VAL A 198 34.87 3.81 -9.12
N VAL A 199 35.21 2.79 -9.93
CA VAL A 199 35.89 1.56 -9.51
C VAL A 199 37.34 1.90 -9.14
N ARG A 200 37.69 1.64 -7.89
CA ARG A 200 39.04 1.87 -7.32
C ARG A 200 39.49 0.62 -6.58
N GLU A 201 40.77 0.32 -6.69
CA GLU A 201 41.38 -0.80 -5.98
C GLU A 201 41.18 -0.65 -4.46
N GLY A 202 40.73 -1.72 -3.80
CA GLY A 202 40.48 -1.76 -2.36
C GLY A 202 39.24 -1.00 -1.85
N LYS A 203 38.54 -0.25 -2.71
CA LYS A 203 37.29 0.44 -2.30
C LYS A 203 36.13 -0.55 -2.26
N LYS A 204 35.37 -0.51 -1.15
CA LYS A 204 34.15 -1.29 -0.99
C LYS A 204 32.92 -0.45 -1.31
N TYR A 205 31.93 -1.08 -1.93
CA TYR A 205 30.66 -0.46 -2.30
C TYR A 205 29.54 -1.18 -1.55
N TYR A 206 28.60 -0.42 -1.02
CA TYR A 206 27.50 -0.97 -0.24
C TYR A 206 26.16 -0.55 -0.83
N MET A 207 25.23 -1.49 -0.86
CA MET A 207 23.81 -1.26 -1.03
C MET A 207 23.13 -1.46 0.31
N TYR A 208 22.19 -0.58 0.62
CA TYR A 208 21.38 -0.66 1.82
C TYR A 208 19.90 -0.75 1.44
N ILE A 209 19.20 -1.69 2.04
CA ILE A 209 17.77 -1.89 1.81
C ILE A 209 17.04 -1.58 3.11
N THR A 210 16.10 -0.65 3.06
CA THR A 210 15.18 -0.36 4.16
C THR A 210 13.78 -0.72 3.73
N VAL A 211 13.07 -1.50 4.55
CA VAL A 211 11.71 -1.96 4.23
C VAL A 211 10.73 -1.44 5.27
N GLU A 212 9.57 -0.99 4.83
CA GLU A 212 8.52 -0.39 5.66
C GLU A 212 7.14 -0.91 5.26
N ASN A 213 6.32 -1.27 6.26
CA ASN A 213 4.90 -1.59 6.09
C ASN A 213 4.11 -0.28 5.97
N VAL A 214 3.64 0.02 4.76
CA VAL A 214 2.83 1.21 4.46
C VAL A 214 1.33 0.90 4.41
N GLY A 215 0.94 -0.38 4.36
CA GLY A 215 -0.45 -0.80 4.32
C GLY A 215 -1.15 -0.80 5.68
N GLY A 216 -2.45 -1.15 5.66
CA GLY A 216 -3.32 -1.21 6.84
C GLY A 216 -3.25 -2.51 7.65
N GLY A 217 -2.60 -3.55 7.12
CA GLY A 217 -2.46 -4.85 7.77
C GLY A 217 -1.17 -5.00 8.58
N ILE A 218 -0.98 -6.20 9.11
CA ILE A 218 0.17 -6.60 9.92
C ILE A 218 1.09 -7.46 9.05
N MET A 219 2.38 -7.15 9.07
CA MET A 219 3.41 -7.97 8.43
C MET A 219 4.07 -8.83 9.50
N SER A 220 4.13 -10.14 9.28
CA SER A 220 4.70 -11.04 10.29
C SER A 220 6.22 -11.03 10.25
N GLN A 221 6.78 -11.49 9.13
CA GLN A 221 8.21 -11.62 8.90
C GLN A 221 8.48 -11.48 7.40
N ILE A 222 9.59 -10.83 7.07
CA ILE A 222 10.13 -10.76 5.72
C ILE A 222 11.23 -11.81 5.59
N GLU A 223 11.15 -12.61 4.53
CA GLU A 223 12.29 -13.47 4.17
C GLU A 223 13.43 -12.59 3.67
N PRO A 224 14.68 -12.99 3.92
CA PRO A 224 15.83 -12.39 3.28
C PRO A 224 15.58 -12.11 1.79
N PRO A 225 15.70 -10.86 1.32
CA PRO A 225 15.52 -10.58 -0.08
C PRO A 225 16.46 -11.42 -0.95
N LYS A 226 15.88 -12.02 -2.00
CA LYS A 226 16.68 -12.68 -3.04
C LYS A 226 17.18 -11.61 -3.99
N ILE A 227 18.50 -11.49 -4.12
CA ILE A 227 19.12 -10.53 -5.03
C ILE A 227 19.80 -11.29 -6.16
N GLU A 228 19.42 -10.96 -7.38
CA GLU A 228 19.91 -11.58 -8.61
C GLU A 228 20.48 -10.50 -9.54
N TYR A 229 21.54 -10.85 -10.27
CA TYR A 229 22.09 -10.01 -11.32
C TYR A 229 21.68 -10.56 -12.68
N VAL A 230 21.23 -9.68 -13.57
CA VAL A 230 20.94 -10.07 -14.95
C VAL A 230 22.24 -10.35 -15.72
N ASP A 231 23.30 -9.59 -15.43
CA ASP A 231 24.63 -9.77 -16.02
C ASP A 231 25.56 -10.54 -15.06
N LYS A 232 25.99 -11.74 -15.47
CA LYS A 232 26.87 -12.65 -14.70
C LYS A 232 28.27 -12.08 -14.40
N SER A 233 28.66 -11.00 -15.08
CA SER A 233 29.97 -10.37 -14.91
C SER A 233 30.05 -9.48 -13.66
N ALA A 234 28.92 -9.09 -13.07
CA ALA A 234 28.85 -8.52 -11.74
C ALA A 234 28.36 -9.59 -10.75
N ARG A 235 28.86 -9.55 -9.51
CA ARG A 235 28.47 -10.49 -8.45
C ARG A 235 28.33 -9.75 -7.13
N ILE A 236 27.44 -10.21 -6.26
CA ILE A 236 27.46 -9.86 -4.84
C ILE A 236 28.65 -10.61 -4.23
N ALA A 237 29.61 -9.86 -3.66
CA ALA A 237 30.85 -10.41 -3.10
C ALA A 237 30.57 -11.40 -1.96
N ARG A 238 29.55 -11.08 -1.18
CA ARG A 238 29.14 -11.77 0.04
C ARG A 238 27.62 -11.71 0.13
N GLU A 239 27.01 -12.87 0.27
CA GLU A 239 25.60 -13.02 0.64
C GLU A 239 25.27 -11.99 1.72
N CYS A 240 24.26 -11.15 1.48
CA CYS A 240 23.96 -10.09 2.44
C CYS A 240 23.72 -10.75 3.80
N VAL A 241 24.26 -10.17 4.87
CA VAL A 241 24.12 -10.78 6.18
C VAL A 241 22.68 -10.57 6.64
N PHE A 242 21.90 -11.64 6.65
CA PHE A 242 20.50 -11.62 7.07
C PHE A 242 20.35 -12.32 8.42
N GLU A 243 20.15 -11.54 9.48
CA GLU A 243 19.42 -12.06 10.63
C GLU A 243 17.92 -11.95 10.34
N LYS A 244 17.11 -12.84 10.91
CA LYS A 244 15.64 -12.78 10.76
C LYS A 244 15.16 -11.38 11.11
N LEU A 245 14.60 -10.67 10.13
CA LEU A 245 14.20 -9.28 10.31
C LEU A 245 12.88 -9.22 11.08
N LEU A 246 12.97 -8.93 12.37
CA LEU A 246 11.81 -8.60 13.19
C LEU A 246 11.42 -7.14 12.95
N ILE A 247 10.12 -6.88 12.80
CA ILE A 247 9.61 -5.54 12.59
C ILE A 247 9.71 -4.69 13.87
N VAL A 248 10.21 -3.46 13.76
CA VAL A 248 10.20 -2.47 14.83
C VAL A 248 9.18 -1.39 14.45
N GLY A 249 7.97 -1.50 14.99
CA GLY A 249 6.84 -0.67 14.60
C GLY A 249 6.39 -0.97 13.17
N LYS A 250 6.68 -0.07 12.23
CA LYS A 250 6.41 -0.25 10.78
C LYS A 250 7.66 -0.55 9.96
N LYS A 251 8.86 -0.43 10.53
CA LYS A 251 10.12 -0.51 9.78
C LYS A 251 10.89 -1.77 10.15
N PHE A 252 11.53 -2.37 9.16
CA PHE A 252 12.47 -3.46 9.35
C PHE A 252 13.88 -2.90 9.54
N PRO A 253 14.77 -3.61 10.27
CA PRO A 253 16.18 -3.27 10.34
C PRO A 253 16.79 -3.10 8.94
N ARG A 254 17.68 -2.10 8.82
CA ARG A 254 18.37 -1.81 7.57
C ARG A 254 19.28 -2.97 7.20
N ILE A 255 19.12 -3.50 5.99
CA ILE A 255 19.95 -4.55 5.43
C ILE A 255 21.13 -3.90 4.71
N ALA A 256 22.34 -4.44 4.87
CA ALA A 256 23.53 -3.99 4.16
C ALA A 256 24.11 -5.13 3.30
N CYS A 257 24.40 -4.83 2.05
CA CYS A 257 24.95 -5.75 1.06
C CYS A 257 26.25 -5.16 0.49
N GLU A 258 27.35 -5.90 0.51
CA GLU A 258 28.59 -5.51 -0.15
C GLU A 258 28.52 -5.89 -1.64
N ILE A 259 28.78 -4.92 -2.52
CA ILE A 259 28.71 -5.08 -3.98
C ILE A 259 30.13 -5.24 -4.52
N THR A 260 30.39 -6.29 -5.31
CA THR A 260 31.63 -6.36 -6.11
C THR A 260 31.39 -5.67 -7.44
N PRO A 261 32.15 -4.62 -7.76
CA PRO A 261 32.08 -4.04 -9.10
C PRO A 261 32.56 -5.06 -10.15
N PRO A 262 31.95 -5.08 -11.35
CA PRO A 262 32.50 -5.86 -12.45
C PRO A 262 33.85 -5.29 -12.88
N GLU A 263 34.73 -6.14 -13.42
CA GLU A 263 35.91 -5.67 -14.14
C GLU A 263 35.45 -4.86 -15.37
N THR A 264 35.95 -3.62 -15.49
CA THR A 264 35.60 -2.73 -16.60
C THR A 264 36.68 -1.68 -16.85
N ASP A 265 37.07 -1.53 -18.11
CA ASP A 265 37.96 -0.44 -18.56
C ASP A 265 37.19 0.85 -18.89
N THR A 266 35.87 0.75 -19.04
CA THR A 266 34.98 1.84 -19.46
C THR A 266 33.80 1.98 -18.50
N GLN A 267 32.68 2.52 -18.96
CA GLN A 267 31.43 2.55 -18.20
C GLN A 267 30.62 1.29 -18.48
N LYS A 268 30.08 0.68 -17.43
CA LYS A 268 29.25 -0.52 -17.51
C LYS A 268 28.02 -0.38 -16.62
N THR A 269 26.85 -0.69 -17.17
CA THR A 269 25.59 -0.75 -16.42
C THR A 269 25.26 -2.20 -16.12
N VAL A 270 24.86 -2.47 -14.89
CA VAL A 270 24.47 -3.80 -14.40
C VAL A 270 23.07 -3.70 -13.82
N ASP A 271 22.16 -4.56 -14.25
CA ASP A 271 20.82 -4.63 -13.68
C ASP A 271 20.79 -5.52 -12.44
N LEU A 272 20.36 -4.93 -11.32
CA LEU A 272 20.11 -5.61 -10.05
C LEU A 272 18.61 -5.88 -9.90
N ILE A 273 18.26 -7.16 -9.73
CA ILE A 273 16.89 -7.60 -9.42
C ILE A 273 16.83 -7.95 -7.94
N LEU A 274 15.97 -7.25 -7.20
CA LEU A 274 15.74 -7.46 -5.77
C LEU A 274 14.30 -7.94 -5.57
N ASN A 275 14.14 -9.17 -5.09
CA ASN A 275 12.86 -9.80 -4.80
C ASN A 275 12.66 -9.91 -3.29
N ILE A 276 11.73 -9.12 -2.75
CA ILE A 276 11.37 -9.11 -1.32
C ILE A 276 10.07 -9.88 -1.14
N GLY A 277 10.16 -11.11 -0.66
CA GLY A 277 9.00 -11.94 -0.30
C GLY A 277 8.48 -11.57 1.09
N TYR A 278 7.17 -11.38 1.21
CA TYR A 278 6.54 -11.03 2.50
C TYR A 278 5.20 -11.74 2.71
N ASN A 279 4.88 -11.96 3.98
CA ASN A 279 3.59 -12.45 4.44
C ASN A 279 2.81 -11.34 5.11
N TYR A 280 1.55 -11.17 4.73
CA TYR A 280 0.69 -10.08 5.19
C TYR A 280 -0.59 -10.62 5.84
N ASP A 281 -1.12 -9.89 6.81
CA ASP A 281 -2.25 -10.28 7.65
C ASP A 281 -3.22 -9.11 7.81
N ILE A 282 -4.43 -9.24 7.27
CA ILE A 282 -5.51 -8.26 7.37
C ILE A 282 -6.58 -8.81 8.32
N ARG A 283 -7.10 -7.94 9.17
CA ARG A 283 -8.13 -8.29 10.16
C ARG A 283 -9.30 -7.33 10.08
N ASP A 284 -10.49 -7.86 10.26
CA ASP A 284 -11.73 -7.10 10.36
C ASP A 284 -12.67 -7.81 11.35
N SER A 285 -13.73 -7.13 11.76
CA SER A 285 -14.70 -7.68 12.72
C SER A 285 -16.12 -7.19 12.48
N VAL A 286 -17.08 -8.04 12.82
CA VAL A 286 -18.51 -7.71 12.87
C VAL A 286 -19.06 -8.04 14.24
N VAL A 287 -19.98 -7.22 14.72
CA VAL A 287 -20.70 -7.45 15.98
C VAL A 287 -21.96 -8.28 15.69
N VAL A 288 -22.13 -9.39 16.41
CA VAL A 288 -23.39 -10.15 16.45
C VAL A 288 -24.05 -9.96 17.80
N LYS A 289 -25.31 -9.54 17.82
CA LYS A 289 -26.10 -9.39 19.04
C LYS A 289 -26.80 -10.70 19.39
N ILE A 290 -26.74 -11.09 20.66
CA ILE A 290 -27.38 -12.29 21.18
C ILE A 290 -28.41 -11.88 22.23
N LYS A 291 -29.66 -12.32 22.06
CA LYS A 291 -30.79 -12.05 22.95
C LYS A 291 -31.27 -13.31 23.68
N LYS A 292 -31.80 -13.13 24.88
CA LYS A 292 -32.48 -14.20 25.63
C LYS A 292 -33.82 -14.57 25.01
#